data_AF-A0A382F7V9-F1
#
_entry.id   AF-A0A382F7V9-F1
#
_cell.length_a   1.000
_cell.length_b   1.000
_cell.length_c   1.000
_cell.angle_alpha   90.00
_cell.angle_beta   90.00
_cell.angle_gamma   90.00
#
_symmetry.space_group_name_H-M   'P 1'
#
loop_
_entity.id
_entity.type
_entity.pdbx_description
1 polymer ?
#
loop_
_entity_poly.entity_id
_entity_poly.type
_entity_poly.pdbx_seq_one_letter_code
_entity_poly.pdbx_strand_id
1 'polypeptide(L)'
;MHFNYLIKNGTVVDGTGSKPIKSDVGIKNQTIEVVGDLSTSVADNVLDAAGMIVSPGFIDVHSHADGALLVDGQHASGIKQGVTTEIIAPDGLTLAPLSKTNYPMYRWYLSGILGLPPVNIDMSSIEAARKNYHKKTACNVAMFAAHGPIRIESIGMNDKPLKGKPLSKALKLLSQSLEQGAVGFSTGLSYYPNSYSDTEELIELMKVTEKTGKPLSIHIRNHNIDRSYVGGGIEEAIEIGRKTNAKIHIEHYKTQPGSENRLDELLNPIDK
;
A
#
# COMPACT_ATOMS: atom_id res chain seq x y z
N MET A 1 -30.45 23.98 -3.42
CA MET A 1 -29.77 23.27 -4.53
C MET A 1 -30.25 21.83 -4.58
N HIS A 2 -29.99 21.10 -5.67
CA HIS A 2 -30.34 19.68 -5.81
C HIS A 2 -29.08 18.81 -5.78
N PHE A 3 -29.05 17.80 -4.92
CA PHE A 3 -27.94 16.86 -4.72
C PHE A 3 -28.36 15.41 -4.98
N ASN A 4 -27.40 14.50 -5.16
CA ASN A 4 -27.71 13.06 -5.22
C ASN A 4 -27.81 12.46 -3.82
N TYR A 5 -26.93 12.90 -2.92
CA TYR A 5 -27.00 12.56 -1.50
C TYR A 5 -26.85 13.81 -0.65
N LEU A 6 -27.57 13.83 0.47
CA LEU A 6 -27.47 14.85 1.49
C LEU A 6 -27.38 14.19 2.86
N ILE A 7 -26.27 14.40 3.56
CA ILE A 7 -26.07 13.93 4.93
C ILE A 7 -26.37 15.10 5.86
N LYS A 8 -27.41 14.99 6.70
CA LYS A 8 -27.88 16.06 7.57
C LYS A 8 -27.52 15.86 9.04
N ASN A 9 -27.47 16.97 9.79
CA ASN A 9 -27.38 17.00 11.26
C ASN A 9 -26.12 16.33 11.84
N GLY A 10 -25.11 16.11 11.00
CA GLY A 10 -23.87 15.46 11.38
C GLY A 10 -22.92 16.36 12.16
N THR A 11 -21.91 15.74 12.77
CA THR A 11 -20.70 16.44 13.19
C THR A 11 -19.59 16.09 12.21
N VAL A 12 -19.16 17.06 11.40
CA VAL A 12 -18.14 16.85 10.37
C VAL A 12 -16.75 16.90 11.00
N VAL A 13 -15.98 15.84 10.78
CA VAL A 13 -14.55 15.72 11.06
C VAL A 13 -13.85 15.58 9.71
N ASP A 14 -13.29 16.67 9.20
CA ASP A 14 -12.83 16.76 7.80
C ASP A 14 -11.46 16.12 7.51
N GLY A 15 -10.79 15.60 8.54
CA GLY A 15 -9.47 14.97 8.43
C GLY A 15 -8.28 15.94 8.42
N THR A 16 -8.51 17.25 8.52
CA THR A 16 -7.43 18.26 8.55
C THR A 16 -6.77 18.41 9.93
N GLY A 17 -7.34 17.80 10.97
CA GLY A 17 -6.98 18.03 12.37
C GLY A 17 -7.68 19.23 13.00
N SER A 18 -8.51 19.96 12.24
CA SER A 18 -9.34 21.05 12.76
C SER A 18 -10.41 20.54 13.73
N LYS A 19 -10.96 21.46 14.54
CA LYS A 19 -12.06 21.13 15.46
C LYS A 19 -13.30 20.67 14.68
N PRO A 20 -14.02 19.64 15.14
CA PRO A 20 -15.25 19.19 14.49
C PRO A 20 -16.33 20.28 14.45
N ILE A 21 -17.12 20.33 13.37
CA ILE A 21 -18.20 21.31 13.19
C ILE A 21 -19.56 20.63 13.01
N LYS A 22 -20.64 21.25 13.49
CA LYS A 22 -22.01 20.83 13.15
C LYS A 22 -22.35 21.36 11.76
N SER A 23 -22.60 20.45 10.82
CA SER A 23 -22.81 20.82 9.42
C SER A 23 -23.46 19.68 8.65
N ASP A 24 -24.11 20.04 7.55
CA ASP A 24 -24.58 19.08 6.54
C ASP A 24 -23.51 18.90 5.45
N VAL A 25 -23.59 17.80 4.70
CA VAL A 25 -22.72 17.48 3.56
C VAL A 25 -23.57 17.15 2.34
N GLY A 26 -23.41 17.95 1.28
CA GLY A 26 -24.09 17.78 -0.01
C GLY A 26 -23.17 17.13 -1.04
N ILE A 27 -23.62 16.01 -1.61
CA ILE A 27 -22.85 15.23 -2.59
C ILE A 27 -23.59 15.27 -3.93
N LYS A 28 -22.87 15.66 -4.98
CA LYS A 28 -23.37 15.69 -6.35
C LYS A 28 -22.45 14.87 -7.24
N ASN A 29 -23.02 13.98 -8.03
CA ASN A 29 -22.32 12.95 -8.79
C ASN A 29 -21.40 12.11 -7.87
N GLN A 30 -20.09 12.31 -7.97
CA GLN A 30 -19.07 11.59 -7.20
C GLN A 30 -18.18 12.55 -6.38
N THR A 31 -18.64 13.80 -6.18
CA THR A 31 -17.88 14.83 -5.48
C THR A 31 -18.69 15.42 -4.34
N ILE A 32 -18.00 15.73 -3.25
CA ILE A 32 -18.55 16.58 -2.19
C ILE A 32 -18.61 18.00 -2.76
N GLU A 33 -19.82 18.53 -2.91
CA GLU A 33 -20.05 19.84 -3.52
C GLU A 33 -20.03 20.94 -2.46
N VAL A 34 -20.66 20.70 -1.30
CA VAL A 34 -20.79 21.67 -0.22
C VAL A 34 -20.74 20.98 1.14
N VAL A 35 -20.04 21.60 2.09
CA VAL A 35 -20.15 21.36 3.53
C VAL A 35 -20.66 22.67 4.15
N GLY A 36 -21.87 22.66 4.73
CA GLY A 36 -22.45 23.86 5.33
C GLY A 36 -23.91 23.68 5.76
N ASP A 37 -24.64 24.79 5.92
CA ASP A 37 -26.09 24.78 6.12
C ASP A 37 -26.80 24.44 4.80
N LEU A 38 -27.46 23.28 4.76
CA LEU A 38 -28.20 22.79 3.61
C LEU A 38 -29.68 22.58 3.94
N SER A 39 -30.20 23.31 4.93
CA SER A 39 -31.60 23.25 5.40
C SER A 39 -32.63 23.44 4.29
N THR A 40 -32.38 24.35 3.33
CA THR A 40 -33.27 24.62 2.19
C THR A 40 -32.96 23.79 0.94
N SER A 41 -31.98 22.90 0.99
CA SER A 41 -31.61 22.06 -0.15
C SER A 41 -32.37 20.74 -0.18
N VAL A 42 -32.50 20.19 -1.38
CA VAL A 42 -33.18 18.92 -1.67
C VAL A 42 -32.18 17.92 -2.26
N ALA A 43 -32.44 16.63 -2.09
CA ALA A 43 -31.62 15.58 -2.65
C ALA A 43 -32.44 14.34 -3.00
N ASP A 44 -31.93 13.52 -3.92
CA ASP A 44 -32.53 12.22 -4.25
C ASP A 44 -32.55 11.30 -3.03
N ASN A 45 -31.49 11.35 -2.21
CA ASN A 45 -31.33 10.56 -1.00
C ASN A 45 -30.91 11.45 0.17
N VAL A 46 -31.60 11.33 1.30
CA VAL A 46 -31.30 12.07 2.54
C VAL A 46 -30.96 11.09 3.64
N LEU A 47 -29.80 11.30 4.27
CA LEU A 47 -29.30 10.51 5.40
C LEU A 47 -29.29 11.40 6.65
N ASP A 48 -29.95 10.98 7.72
CA ASP A 48 -29.91 11.70 9.00
C ASP A 48 -28.76 11.16 9.86
N ALA A 49 -27.76 12.00 10.10
CA ALA A 49 -26.57 11.69 10.90
C ALA A 49 -26.61 12.39 12.27
N ALA A 50 -27.80 12.71 12.78
CA ALA A 50 -27.97 13.26 14.12
C ALA A 50 -27.27 12.39 15.18
N GLY A 51 -26.41 13.01 15.99
CA GLY A 51 -25.61 12.32 17.00
C GLY A 51 -24.44 11.51 16.45
N MET A 52 -24.21 11.50 15.14
CA MET A 52 -23.13 10.77 14.48
C MET A 52 -22.01 11.70 13.99
N ILE A 53 -20.88 11.08 13.63
CA ILE A 53 -19.75 11.72 12.96
C ILE A 53 -19.85 11.47 11.45
N VAL A 54 -19.54 12.50 10.68
CA VAL A 54 -19.32 12.39 9.23
C VAL A 54 -17.85 12.70 8.97
N SER A 55 -17.11 11.73 8.44
CA SER A 55 -15.68 11.87 8.12
C SER A 55 -15.40 11.49 6.67
N PRO A 56 -14.21 11.83 6.15
CA PRO A 56 -13.66 11.10 5.01
C PRO A 56 -13.68 9.60 5.30
N GLY A 57 -13.90 8.80 4.26
CA GLY A 57 -13.75 7.35 4.36
C GLY A 57 -12.30 6.99 4.69
N PHE A 58 -12.10 5.92 5.45
CA PHE A 58 -10.75 5.55 5.89
C PHE A 58 -9.93 5.01 4.72
N ILE A 59 -8.62 5.29 4.78
CA ILE A 59 -7.62 4.77 3.84
C ILE A 59 -6.81 3.74 4.63
N ASP A 60 -6.98 2.47 4.31
CA ASP A 60 -6.12 1.42 4.83
C ASP A 60 -4.80 1.43 4.05
N VAL A 61 -3.73 1.85 4.72
CA VAL A 61 -2.41 2.04 4.11
C VAL A 61 -1.58 0.75 4.07
N HIS A 62 -2.00 -0.31 4.76
CA HIS A 62 -1.28 -1.58 4.85
C HIS A 62 -2.25 -2.75 4.73
N SER A 63 -2.65 -3.06 3.51
CA SER A 63 -3.66 -4.09 3.24
C SER A 63 -3.12 -5.22 2.38
N HIS A 64 -3.30 -6.46 2.84
CA HIS A 64 -3.04 -7.68 2.06
C HIS A 64 -4.27 -8.17 1.30
N ALA A 65 -5.19 -7.26 0.95
CA ALA A 65 -6.43 -7.58 0.26
C ALA A 65 -6.26 -7.90 -1.24
N ASP A 66 -5.03 -7.94 -1.78
CA ASP A 66 -4.70 -8.17 -3.19
C ASP A 66 -5.50 -9.33 -3.80
N GLY A 67 -5.38 -10.53 -3.24
CA GLY A 67 -6.09 -11.70 -3.74
C GLY A 67 -7.54 -11.74 -3.29
N ALA A 68 -7.85 -11.30 -2.08
CA ALA A 68 -9.19 -11.29 -1.51
C ALA A 68 -10.17 -10.44 -2.35
N LEU A 69 -9.76 -9.24 -2.75
CA LEU A 69 -10.55 -8.33 -3.59
C LEU A 69 -10.84 -8.91 -4.99
N LEU A 70 -9.98 -9.80 -5.50
CA LEU A 70 -10.18 -10.49 -6.78
C LEU A 70 -11.11 -11.70 -6.65
N VAL A 71 -11.26 -12.25 -5.44
CA VAL A 71 -12.20 -13.34 -5.14
C VAL A 71 -13.58 -12.77 -4.83
N ASP A 72 -13.65 -11.75 -3.97
CA ASP A 72 -14.87 -11.06 -3.59
C ASP A 72 -14.64 -9.54 -3.55
N GLY A 73 -15.09 -8.87 -4.61
CA GLY A 73 -15.01 -7.42 -4.72
C GLY A 73 -15.88 -6.65 -3.73
N GLN A 74 -16.82 -7.29 -3.02
CA GLN A 74 -17.61 -6.62 -1.98
C GLN A 74 -16.73 -6.18 -0.80
N HIS A 75 -15.70 -6.97 -0.47
CA HIS A 75 -14.72 -6.68 0.59
C HIS A 75 -15.35 -6.27 1.92
N ALA A 76 -16.30 -7.08 2.39
CA ALA A 76 -17.08 -6.79 3.60
C ALA A 76 -16.21 -6.52 4.85
N SER A 77 -15.00 -7.10 4.91
CA SER A 77 -14.03 -6.85 5.99
C SER A 77 -13.61 -5.39 6.07
N GLY A 78 -13.34 -4.73 4.94
CA GLY A 78 -12.95 -3.32 4.90
C GLY A 78 -14.15 -2.38 5.06
N ILE A 79 -15.19 -2.53 4.23
CA ILE A 79 -16.29 -1.55 4.20
C ILE A 79 -17.08 -1.48 5.52
N LYS A 80 -17.17 -2.58 6.29
CA LYS A 80 -17.83 -2.59 7.61
C LYS A 80 -17.06 -1.82 8.68
N GLN A 81 -15.79 -1.52 8.43
CA GLN A 81 -14.94 -0.70 9.30
C GLN A 81 -14.90 0.76 8.85
N GLY A 82 -15.54 1.11 7.72
CA GLY A 82 -15.47 2.45 7.13
C GLY A 82 -14.32 2.67 6.16
N VAL A 83 -13.59 1.61 5.79
CA VAL A 83 -12.55 1.68 4.75
C VAL A 83 -13.18 1.92 3.39
N THR A 84 -12.65 2.91 2.67
CA THR A 84 -13.07 3.27 1.31
C THR A 84 -11.93 3.21 0.31
N THR A 85 -10.69 3.12 0.77
CA THR A 85 -9.50 2.96 -0.08
C THR A 85 -8.55 1.96 0.57
N GLU A 86 -8.14 0.97 -0.21
CA GLU A 86 -7.13 -0.01 0.14
C GLU A 86 -5.83 0.33 -0.59
N ILE A 87 -4.72 0.44 0.14
CA ILE A 87 -3.38 0.43 -0.44
C ILE A 87 -2.83 -0.99 -0.30
N ILE A 88 -2.81 -1.70 -1.43
CA ILE A 88 -2.42 -3.10 -1.52
C ILE A 88 -0.95 -3.26 -1.94
N ALA A 89 -0.48 -4.51 -1.94
CA ALA A 89 0.91 -4.89 -2.17
C ALA A 89 1.93 -4.38 -1.12
N PRO A 90 1.62 -4.27 0.18
CA PRO A 90 2.64 -3.94 1.17
C PRO A 90 3.61 -5.12 1.38
N ASP A 91 4.64 -4.92 2.18
CA ASP A 91 5.65 -5.94 2.50
C ASP A 91 6.34 -6.52 1.26
N GLY A 92 6.29 -5.84 0.11
CA GLY A 92 6.84 -6.39 -1.14
C GLY A 92 6.17 -7.70 -1.59
N LEU A 93 4.96 -7.98 -1.13
CA LEU A 93 4.19 -9.19 -1.43
C LEU A 93 2.97 -8.83 -2.28
N THR A 94 2.95 -9.25 -3.54
CA THR A 94 1.77 -9.12 -4.41
C THR A 94 1.93 -10.04 -5.61
N LEU A 95 0.96 -10.01 -6.53
CA LEU A 95 0.91 -10.90 -7.70
C LEU A 95 1.27 -10.21 -9.02
N ALA A 96 1.70 -8.95 -8.99
CA ALA A 96 2.10 -8.17 -10.16
C ALA A 96 3.37 -7.32 -9.93
N PRO A 97 4.22 -7.13 -10.95
CA PRO A 97 4.15 -7.73 -12.28
C PRO A 97 4.65 -9.18 -12.27
N LEU A 98 3.84 -10.13 -12.75
CA LEU A 98 4.24 -11.52 -12.95
C LEU A 98 3.84 -12.01 -14.33
N SER A 99 4.80 -12.63 -15.02
CA SER A 99 4.54 -13.35 -16.26
C SER A 99 3.54 -14.49 -16.04
N LYS A 100 2.87 -14.90 -17.13
CA LYS A 100 1.97 -16.06 -17.14
C LYS A 100 2.63 -17.34 -16.60
N THR A 101 3.96 -17.45 -16.72
CA THR A 101 4.75 -18.56 -16.20
C THR A 101 4.93 -18.49 -14.69
N ASN A 102 5.26 -17.31 -14.14
CA ASN A 102 5.55 -17.16 -12.72
C ASN A 102 4.31 -16.95 -11.85
N TYR A 103 3.22 -16.42 -12.43
CA TYR A 103 1.97 -16.13 -11.71
C TYR A 103 1.41 -17.35 -10.97
N PRO A 104 1.22 -18.55 -11.60
CA PRO A 104 0.63 -19.70 -10.90
C PRO A 104 1.44 -20.15 -9.68
N MET A 105 2.78 -20.12 -9.78
CA MET A 105 3.67 -20.49 -8.68
C MET A 105 3.56 -19.50 -7.53
N TYR A 106 3.71 -18.19 -7.80
CA TYR A 106 3.74 -17.21 -6.71
C TYR A 106 2.37 -16.98 -6.08
N ARG A 107 1.30 -17.10 -6.88
CA ARG A 107 -0.08 -17.15 -6.39
C ARG A 107 -0.28 -18.27 -5.37
N TRP A 108 0.24 -19.47 -5.63
CA TRP A 108 0.17 -20.56 -4.66
C TRP A 108 1.04 -20.27 -3.44
N TYR A 109 2.26 -19.77 -3.66
CA TYR A 109 3.20 -19.42 -2.58
C TYR A 109 2.61 -18.39 -1.61
N LEU A 110 1.96 -17.34 -2.10
CA LEU A 110 1.33 -16.29 -1.28
C LEU A 110 -0.10 -16.62 -0.84
N SER A 111 -0.61 -17.82 -1.10
CA SER A 111 -2.02 -18.13 -0.84
C SER A 111 -2.43 -18.09 0.63
N GLY A 112 -1.47 -18.32 1.54
CA GLY A 112 -1.71 -18.22 2.98
C GLY A 112 -1.94 -16.78 3.48
N ILE A 113 -1.48 -15.77 2.74
CA ILE A 113 -1.62 -14.36 3.12
C ILE A 113 -2.61 -13.60 2.22
N LEU A 114 -2.54 -13.79 0.91
CA LEU A 114 -3.40 -13.07 -0.05
C LEU A 114 -4.69 -13.84 -0.39
N GLY A 115 -4.83 -15.08 0.09
CA GLY A 115 -5.85 -16.01 -0.41
C GLY A 115 -5.52 -16.52 -1.82
N LEU A 116 -6.50 -17.13 -2.48
CA LEU A 116 -6.28 -17.92 -3.70
C LEU A 116 -7.05 -17.33 -4.90
N PRO A 117 -6.61 -16.19 -5.49
CA PRO A 117 -7.35 -15.45 -6.55
C PRO A 117 -7.50 -16.25 -7.84
N PRO A 118 -8.21 -15.82 -8.90
CA PRO A 118 -8.36 -16.63 -10.12
C PRO A 118 -7.02 -17.04 -10.78
N VAL A 119 -6.93 -18.25 -11.34
CA VAL A 119 -5.70 -18.75 -12.02
C VAL A 119 -5.45 -18.05 -13.36
N ASN A 120 -6.52 -17.73 -14.09
CA ASN A 120 -6.45 -17.17 -15.44
C ASN A 120 -6.75 -15.67 -15.42
N ILE A 121 -5.88 -14.90 -14.80
CA ILE A 121 -5.98 -13.44 -14.72
C ILE A 121 -4.65 -12.80 -15.15
N ASP A 122 -4.73 -11.67 -15.84
CA ASP A 122 -3.54 -10.97 -16.31
C ASP A 122 -2.97 -10.07 -15.21
N MET A 123 -1.82 -10.47 -14.68
CA MET A 123 -1.01 -9.70 -13.72
C MET A 123 0.37 -9.36 -14.27
N SER A 124 0.54 -9.37 -15.59
CA SER A 124 1.83 -9.18 -16.28
C SER A 124 2.44 -7.79 -16.08
N SER A 125 1.63 -6.81 -15.67
CA SER A 125 2.02 -5.42 -15.45
C SER A 125 1.14 -4.79 -14.38
N ILE A 126 1.57 -3.67 -13.81
CA ILE A 126 0.74 -2.88 -12.89
C ILE A 126 -0.51 -2.37 -13.61
N GLU A 127 -0.38 -1.97 -14.87
CA GLU A 127 -1.54 -1.50 -15.65
C GLU A 127 -2.58 -2.61 -15.84
N ALA A 128 -2.15 -3.83 -16.19
CA ALA A 128 -3.04 -4.99 -16.31
C ALA A 128 -3.69 -5.33 -14.96
N ALA A 129 -2.90 -5.37 -13.89
CA ALA A 129 -3.38 -5.66 -12.54
C ALA A 129 -4.47 -4.66 -12.10
N ARG A 130 -4.26 -3.35 -12.28
CA ARG A 130 -5.23 -2.31 -11.92
C ARG A 130 -6.59 -2.49 -12.61
N LYS A 131 -6.62 -2.97 -13.86
CA LYS A 131 -7.87 -3.27 -14.60
C LYS A 131 -8.67 -4.42 -13.98
N ASN A 132 -8.05 -5.27 -13.17
CA ASN A 132 -8.73 -6.33 -12.44
C ASN A 132 -9.51 -5.82 -11.22
N TYR A 133 -9.13 -4.66 -10.67
CA TYR A 133 -9.82 -4.05 -9.52
C TYR A 133 -10.76 -2.91 -9.91
N HIS A 134 -10.41 -2.15 -10.96
CA HIS A 134 -11.13 -0.94 -11.36
C HIS A 134 -12.61 -1.22 -11.64
N LYS A 135 -13.50 -0.54 -10.89
CA LYS A 135 -14.97 -0.70 -10.95
C LYS A 135 -15.47 -2.12 -10.71
N LYS A 136 -14.65 -2.96 -10.08
CA LYS A 136 -14.96 -4.35 -9.71
C LYS A 136 -14.89 -4.59 -8.20
N THR A 137 -14.53 -3.56 -7.45
CA THR A 137 -14.33 -3.57 -6.00
C THR A 137 -15.15 -2.46 -5.36
N ALA A 138 -15.64 -2.68 -4.14
CA ALA A 138 -16.42 -1.70 -3.38
C ALA A 138 -15.55 -0.56 -2.85
N CYS A 139 -14.30 -0.86 -2.47
CA CYS A 139 -13.30 0.13 -2.11
C CYS A 139 -12.52 0.60 -3.35
N ASN A 140 -11.95 1.81 -3.29
CA ASN A 140 -10.88 2.19 -4.18
C ASN A 140 -9.64 1.32 -3.91
N VAL A 141 -8.84 1.07 -4.95
CA VAL A 141 -7.60 0.30 -4.83
C VAL A 141 -6.44 1.11 -5.41
N ALA A 142 -5.46 1.38 -4.56
CA ALA A 142 -4.13 1.83 -4.92
C ALA A 142 -3.13 0.69 -4.67
N MET A 143 -2.09 0.55 -5.49
CA MET A 143 -1.14 -0.56 -5.33
C MET A 143 0.31 -0.10 -5.43
N PHE A 144 1.17 -0.66 -4.58
CA PHE A 144 2.61 -0.53 -4.73
C PHE A 144 3.14 -1.38 -5.90
N ALA A 145 4.29 -0.98 -6.44
CA ALA A 145 5.18 -1.93 -7.09
C ALA A 145 5.89 -2.72 -5.98
N ALA A 146 6.05 -4.02 -6.14
CA ALA A 146 6.54 -4.86 -5.05
C ALA A 146 7.83 -5.60 -5.40
N HIS A 147 8.72 -5.70 -4.42
CA HIS A 147 10.03 -6.35 -4.58
C HIS A 147 9.93 -7.83 -4.96
N GLY A 148 8.93 -8.56 -4.43
CA GLY A 148 8.80 -10.00 -4.62
C GLY A 148 8.65 -10.39 -6.09
N PRO A 149 7.59 -9.93 -6.78
CA PRO A 149 7.41 -10.14 -8.21
C PRO A 149 8.59 -9.66 -9.06
N ILE A 150 9.16 -8.50 -8.73
CA ILE A 150 10.32 -7.95 -9.46
C ILE A 150 11.53 -8.89 -9.35
N ARG A 151 11.81 -9.44 -8.16
CA ARG A 151 12.88 -10.44 -7.98
C ARG A 151 12.57 -11.73 -8.70
N ILE A 152 11.33 -12.22 -8.63
CA ILE A 152 10.91 -13.45 -9.30
C ILE A 152 11.11 -13.34 -10.80
N GLU A 153 10.69 -12.23 -11.40
CA GLU A 153 10.91 -11.98 -12.81
C GLU A 153 12.39 -11.81 -13.14
N SER A 154 13.21 -11.28 -12.24
CA SER A 154 14.62 -10.97 -12.51
C SER A 154 15.57 -12.15 -12.34
N ILE A 155 15.39 -12.93 -11.27
CA ILE A 155 16.27 -14.05 -10.89
C ILE A 155 15.52 -15.23 -10.26
N GLY A 156 14.19 -15.23 -10.20
CA GLY A 156 13.41 -16.29 -9.57
C GLY A 156 13.57 -16.36 -8.04
N MET A 157 13.30 -17.54 -7.46
CA MET A 157 13.43 -17.82 -6.02
C MET A 157 14.88 -18.14 -5.59
N ASN A 158 15.87 -17.60 -6.30
CA ASN A 158 17.28 -17.89 -6.04
C ASN A 158 17.82 -17.03 -4.90
N ASP A 159 18.50 -17.68 -3.96
CA ASP A 159 19.19 -17.02 -2.85
C ASP A 159 20.49 -16.34 -3.30
N LYS A 160 20.34 -15.21 -4.00
CA LYS A 160 21.44 -14.38 -4.50
C LYS A 160 21.04 -12.91 -4.54
N PRO A 161 21.93 -11.98 -4.16
CA PRO A 161 21.72 -10.57 -4.44
C PRO A 161 21.57 -10.30 -5.95
N LEU A 162 20.75 -9.32 -6.32
CA LEU A 162 20.65 -8.85 -7.70
C LEU A 162 21.91 -8.06 -8.05
N LYS A 163 22.67 -8.58 -9.01
CA LYS A 163 23.83 -7.89 -9.61
C LYS A 163 23.77 -8.03 -11.12
N GLY A 164 24.48 -7.16 -11.85
CA GLY A 164 24.60 -7.23 -13.31
C GLY A 164 23.23 -7.26 -14.02
N LYS A 165 23.07 -8.21 -14.97
CA LYS A 165 21.85 -8.31 -15.81
C LYS A 165 20.55 -8.46 -15.00
N PRO A 166 20.46 -9.33 -13.97
CA PRO A 166 19.30 -9.39 -13.08
C PRO A 166 18.93 -8.04 -12.44
N LEU A 167 19.91 -7.29 -11.93
CA LEU A 167 19.65 -5.96 -11.35
C LEU A 167 19.12 -4.99 -12.41
N SER A 168 19.75 -4.94 -13.59
CA SER A 168 19.26 -4.08 -14.68
C SER A 168 17.82 -4.42 -15.10
N LYS A 169 17.44 -5.71 -15.09
CA LYS A 169 16.06 -6.15 -15.34
C LYS A 169 15.11 -5.66 -14.24
N ALA A 170 15.50 -5.81 -12.97
CA ALA A 170 14.69 -5.36 -11.84
C ALA A 170 14.44 -3.85 -11.84
N LEU A 171 15.48 -3.04 -12.09
CA LEU A 171 15.37 -1.59 -12.19
C LEU A 171 14.40 -1.17 -13.30
N LYS A 172 14.47 -1.85 -14.46
CA LYS A 172 13.55 -1.60 -15.57
C LYS A 172 12.10 -1.95 -15.21
N LEU A 173 11.87 -3.11 -14.59
CA LEU A 173 10.54 -3.53 -14.15
C LEU A 173 9.96 -2.56 -13.13
N LEU A 174 10.78 -2.06 -12.19
CA LEU A 174 10.35 -1.08 -11.22
C LEU A 174 9.97 0.26 -11.89
N SER A 175 10.81 0.79 -12.77
CA SER A 175 10.51 2.03 -13.52
C SER A 175 9.20 1.91 -14.28
N GLN A 176 9.01 0.81 -15.01
CA GLN A 176 7.78 0.54 -15.75
C GLN A 176 6.57 0.43 -14.82
N SER A 177 6.71 -0.23 -13.67
CA SER A 177 5.64 -0.36 -12.68
C SER A 177 5.19 1.01 -12.15
N LEU A 178 6.14 1.91 -11.90
CA LEU A 178 5.88 3.28 -11.44
C LEU A 178 5.22 4.14 -12.53
N GLU A 179 5.67 4.02 -13.78
CA GLU A 179 5.08 4.67 -14.98
C GLU A 179 3.64 4.20 -15.22
N GLN A 180 3.36 2.93 -14.96
CA GLN A 180 2.03 2.31 -15.07
C GLN A 180 1.08 2.66 -13.92
N GLY A 181 1.53 3.50 -12.97
CA GLY A 181 0.68 4.09 -11.94
C GLY A 181 0.74 3.38 -10.58
N ALA A 182 1.76 2.58 -10.30
CA ALA A 182 2.03 2.15 -8.92
C ALA A 182 2.23 3.37 -8.02
N VAL A 183 1.70 3.36 -6.79
CA VAL A 183 1.72 4.53 -5.89
C VAL A 183 3.02 4.66 -5.08
N GLY A 184 3.92 3.69 -5.22
CA GLY A 184 5.26 3.68 -4.62
C GLY A 184 5.92 2.33 -4.84
N PHE A 185 6.93 2.03 -4.03
CA PHE A 185 7.61 0.74 -4.02
C PHE A 185 7.56 0.13 -2.62
N SER A 186 7.34 -1.18 -2.51
CA SER A 186 7.27 -1.88 -1.23
C SER A 186 8.28 -3.03 -1.15
N THR A 187 8.88 -3.26 0.02
CA THR A 187 9.85 -4.34 0.26
C THR A 187 9.52 -5.18 1.49
N GLY A 188 9.81 -6.48 1.42
CA GLY A 188 9.45 -7.48 2.43
C GLY A 188 10.64 -8.21 3.02
N LEU A 189 11.54 -7.54 3.73
CA LEU A 189 12.89 -8.06 3.96
C LEU A 189 12.98 -9.27 4.92
N SER A 190 11.84 -9.72 5.45
CA SER A 190 11.67 -10.96 6.22
C SER A 190 11.23 -12.16 5.37
N TYR A 191 10.78 -11.93 4.13
CA TYR A 191 10.07 -12.93 3.32
C TYR A 191 10.83 -13.29 2.05
N TYR A 192 10.71 -14.54 1.59
CA TYR A 192 11.32 -14.93 0.32
C TYR A 192 10.47 -14.50 -0.88
N PRO A 193 11.10 -14.08 -2.00
CA PRO A 193 12.55 -13.99 -2.21
C PRO A 193 13.18 -12.66 -1.77
N ASN A 194 12.41 -11.72 -1.21
CA ASN A 194 12.85 -10.37 -0.85
C ASN A 194 14.05 -10.36 0.10
N SER A 195 14.06 -11.23 1.11
CA SER A 195 15.12 -11.35 2.13
C SER A 195 16.47 -11.81 1.56
N TYR A 196 16.53 -12.31 0.31
CA TYR A 196 17.79 -12.66 -0.35
C TYR A 196 18.56 -11.44 -0.90
N SER A 197 17.93 -10.25 -0.88
CA SER A 197 18.58 -8.99 -1.23
C SER A 197 19.65 -8.57 -0.22
N ASP A 198 20.55 -7.68 -0.64
CA ASP A 198 21.46 -6.92 0.20
C ASP A 198 21.07 -5.43 0.24
N THR A 199 21.64 -4.65 1.15
CA THR A 199 21.34 -3.20 1.24
C THR A 199 21.65 -2.46 -0.07
N GLU A 200 22.71 -2.84 -0.77
CA GLU A 200 23.09 -2.22 -2.05
C GLU A 200 22.03 -2.42 -3.14
N GLU A 201 21.45 -3.61 -3.26
CA GLU A 201 20.31 -3.86 -4.15
C GLU A 201 19.13 -2.93 -3.83
N LEU A 202 18.81 -2.76 -2.54
CA LEU A 202 17.72 -1.88 -2.11
C LEU A 202 18.02 -0.42 -2.44
N ILE A 203 19.25 0.04 -2.20
CA ILE A 203 19.70 1.39 -2.57
C ILE A 203 19.52 1.63 -4.08
N GLU A 204 19.93 0.69 -4.92
CA GLU A 204 19.79 0.82 -6.38
C GLU A 204 18.32 0.87 -6.83
N LEU A 205 17.46 0.00 -6.28
CA LEU A 205 16.02 0.05 -6.55
C LEU A 205 15.41 1.37 -6.08
N MET A 206 15.87 1.89 -4.94
CA MET A 206 15.33 3.10 -4.34
C MET A 206 15.69 4.39 -5.07
N LYS A 207 16.84 4.42 -5.75
CA LYS A 207 17.18 5.51 -6.68
C LYS A 207 16.18 5.63 -7.85
N VAL A 208 15.44 4.57 -8.19
CA VAL A 208 14.37 4.64 -9.20
C VAL A 208 13.16 5.35 -8.63
N THR A 209 12.77 5.03 -7.41
CA THR A 209 11.57 5.58 -6.74
C THR A 209 11.75 7.06 -6.39
N GLU A 210 12.94 7.49 -5.95
CA GLU A 210 13.19 8.88 -5.54
C GLU A 210 12.80 9.89 -6.64
N LYS A 211 13.11 9.59 -7.91
CA LYS A 211 12.77 10.43 -9.06
C LYS A 211 11.29 10.69 -9.25
N THR A 212 10.44 9.89 -8.61
CA THR A 212 8.97 9.99 -8.69
C THR A 212 8.35 10.73 -7.50
N GLY A 213 9.12 11.01 -6.44
CA GLY A 213 8.63 11.58 -5.18
C GLY A 213 7.71 10.66 -4.37
N LYS A 214 7.52 9.41 -4.81
CA LYS A 214 6.69 8.39 -4.16
C LYS A 214 7.44 7.70 -3.01
N PRO A 215 6.73 7.20 -1.98
CA PRO A 215 7.39 6.57 -0.84
C PRO A 215 7.91 5.16 -1.17
N LEU A 216 8.92 4.75 -0.41
CA LEU A 216 9.25 3.35 -0.15
C LEU A 216 8.55 2.89 1.13
N SER A 217 7.74 1.86 0.99
CA SER A 217 7.15 1.14 2.10
C SER A 217 8.04 -0.06 2.46
N ILE A 218 8.56 -0.11 3.69
CA ILE A 218 9.55 -1.11 4.08
C ILE A 218 9.09 -1.92 5.29
N HIS A 219 8.91 -3.22 5.06
CA HIS A 219 9.04 -4.23 6.11
C HIS A 219 10.52 -4.43 6.41
N ILE A 220 10.95 -3.99 7.58
CA ILE A 220 12.36 -3.99 7.99
C ILE A 220 12.98 -5.39 8.04
N ARG A 221 14.27 -5.49 7.69
CA ARG A 221 14.97 -6.77 7.64
C ARG A 221 15.20 -7.35 9.02
N ASN A 222 14.90 -8.64 9.17
CA ASN A 222 15.29 -9.48 10.30
C ASN A 222 15.82 -10.87 9.89
N HIS A 223 15.92 -11.16 8.59
CA HIS A 223 16.51 -12.38 8.02
C HIS A 223 17.69 -12.03 7.11
N ASN A 224 18.69 -12.92 7.02
CA ASN A 224 19.93 -12.68 6.27
C ASN A 224 20.59 -11.35 6.65
N ILE A 225 20.67 -11.08 7.95
CA ILE A 225 21.18 -9.81 8.52
C ILE A 225 22.68 -9.60 8.25
N ASP A 226 23.40 -10.63 7.84
CA ASP A 226 24.77 -10.56 7.35
C ASP A 226 24.87 -9.78 6.03
N ARG A 227 23.75 -9.60 5.31
CA ARG A 227 23.66 -8.87 4.04
C ARG A 227 23.17 -7.43 4.20
N SER A 228 22.90 -7.00 5.43
CA SER A 228 22.39 -5.67 5.71
C SER A 228 23.39 -4.73 6.34
N TYR A 229 23.13 -3.44 6.16
CA TYR A 229 23.75 -2.38 6.92
C TYR A 229 23.44 -2.56 8.41
N VAL A 230 24.49 -2.68 9.22
CA VAL A 230 24.44 -2.73 10.70
C VAL A 230 23.42 -3.76 11.22
N GLY A 231 23.29 -4.90 10.55
CA GLY A 231 22.42 -5.99 11.00
C GLY A 231 20.92 -5.81 10.70
N GLY A 232 20.54 -4.80 9.91
CA GLY A 232 19.17 -4.66 9.38
C GLY A 232 18.29 -3.70 10.17
N GLY A 233 17.00 -4.04 10.28
CA GLY A 233 16.06 -3.25 11.07
C GLY A 233 15.86 -1.81 10.57
N ILE A 234 15.65 -0.91 11.52
CA ILE A 234 15.44 0.53 11.26
C ILE A 234 16.71 1.19 10.73
N GLU A 235 17.87 0.82 11.25
CA GLU A 235 19.15 1.44 10.85
C GLU A 235 19.43 1.22 9.35
N GLU A 236 19.16 0.01 8.83
CA GLU A 236 19.23 -0.24 7.39
C GLU A 236 18.22 0.62 6.60
N ALA A 237 16.97 0.73 7.08
CA ALA A 237 15.95 1.54 6.42
C ALA A 237 16.33 3.04 6.36
N ILE A 238 16.87 3.58 7.46
CA ILE A 238 17.37 4.96 7.55
C ILE A 238 18.56 5.15 6.62
N GLU A 239 19.51 4.21 6.58
CA GLU A 239 20.66 4.29 5.70
C GLU A 239 20.25 4.30 4.23
N ILE A 240 19.31 3.44 3.83
CA ILE A 240 18.72 3.45 2.49
C ILE A 240 18.11 4.84 2.20
N GLY A 241 17.32 5.39 3.12
CA GLY A 241 16.77 6.74 3.02
C GLY A 241 17.85 7.80 2.82
N ARG A 242 18.91 7.80 3.64
CA ARG A 242 20.03 8.75 3.56
C ARG A 242 20.81 8.64 2.25
N LYS A 243 21.06 7.42 1.76
CA LYS A 243 21.82 7.17 0.53
C LYS A 243 21.05 7.50 -0.74
N THR A 244 19.72 7.54 -0.67
CA THR A 244 18.86 7.67 -1.84
C THR A 244 18.02 8.94 -1.84
N ASN A 245 17.89 9.63 -0.71
CA ASN A 245 16.96 10.74 -0.49
C ASN A 245 15.47 10.37 -0.69
N ALA A 246 15.15 9.08 -0.67
CA ALA A 246 13.78 8.61 -0.82
C ALA A 246 12.99 8.77 0.49
N LYS A 247 11.68 9.02 0.36
CA LYS A 247 10.76 9.03 1.50
C LYS A 247 10.50 7.59 1.96
N ILE A 248 10.69 7.31 3.24
CA ILE A 248 10.51 5.97 3.82
C ILE A 248 9.22 5.94 4.65
N HIS A 249 8.41 4.90 4.47
CA HIS A 249 7.31 4.49 5.33
C HIS A 249 7.70 3.15 5.95
N ILE A 250 7.85 3.10 7.27
CA ILE A 250 8.14 1.84 7.98
C ILE A 250 6.81 1.14 8.26
N GLU A 251 6.65 -0.06 7.71
CA GLU A 251 5.42 -0.83 7.80
C GLU A 251 5.25 -1.44 9.21
N HIS A 252 4.00 -1.44 9.71
CA HIS A 252 3.53 -2.04 10.98
C HIS A 252 4.57 -2.08 12.10
N TYR A 253 5.22 -0.94 12.34
CA TYR A 253 6.29 -0.83 13.32
C TYR A 253 5.80 -1.25 14.72
N LYS A 254 6.59 -2.11 15.38
CA LYS A 254 6.16 -2.78 16.60
C LYS A 254 7.32 -3.04 17.54
N THR A 255 7.00 -3.14 18.83
CA THR A 255 7.90 -3.68 19.85
C THR A 255 8.00 -5.20 19.72
N GLN A 256 9.12 -5.75 20.19
CA GLN A 256 9.30 -7.18 20.41
C GLN A 256 9.09 -7.53 21.89
N PRO A 257 8.81 -8.81 22.23
CA PRO A 257 8.79 -9.26 23.62
C PRO A 257 10.07 -8.85 24.36
N GLY A 258 9.92 -8.18 25.52
CA GLY A 258 11.03 -7.64 26.32
C GLY A 258 11.51 -6.24 25.91
N SER A 259 10.83 -5.56 24.98
CA SER A 259 11.12 -4.17 24.59
C SER A 259 9.95 -3.21 24.78
N GLU A 260 8.90 -3.63 25.50
CA GLU A 260 7.63 -2.92 25.64
C GLU A 260 7.80 -1.51 26.24
N ASN A 261 8.76 -1.35 27.17
CA ASN A 261 9.03 -0.08 27.85
C ASN A 261 10.19 0.71 27.22
N ARG A 262 10.61 0.38 26.00
CA ARG A 262 11.77 1.00 25.33
C ARG A 262 11.39 1.77 24.07
N LEU A 263 10.16 2.27 23.99
CA LEU A 263 9.66 2.98 22.81
C LEU A 263 10.54 4.19 22.43
N ASP A 264 10.98 4.98 23.40
CA ASP A 264 11.84 6.14 23.15
C ASP A 264 13.18 5.72 22.53
N GLU A 265 13.80 4.64 23.01
CA GLU A 265 15.04 4.10 22.46
C GLU A 265 14.84 3.62 21.02
N LEU A 266 13.71 2.97 20.77
CA LEU A 266 13.31 2.42 19.48
C LEU A 266 12.99 3.50 18.42
N LEU A 267 12.42 4.63 18.83
CA LEU A 267 12.07 5.75 17.97
C LEU A 267 13.20 6.79 17.79
N ASN A 268 14.15 6.86 18.73
CA ASN A 268 15.27 7.82 18.70
C ASN A 268 16.06 7.87 17.38
N PRO A 269 16.30 6.77 16.65
CA PRO A 269 16.93 6.85 15.32
C PRO A 269 16.06 7.55 14.27
N ILE A 270 14.73 7.46 14.38
CA ILE A 270 13.74 8.00 13.43
C ILE A 270 13.49 9.50 13.69
N ASP A 271 13.46 9.91 14.95
CA ASP A 271 13.13 11.29 15.35
C ASP A 271 14.27 12.31 15.13
N LYS A 272 15.41 11.88 14.59
CA LYS A 272 16.60 12.70 14.30
C LYS A 272 16.76 13.03 12.82
#